data_AF-A0A2E1P2F3-F1
#
_entry.id   AF-A0A2E1P2F3-F1
#
_cell.length_a   1.000
_cell.length_b   1.000
_cell.length_c   1.000
_cell.angle_alpha   90.00
_cell.angle_beta   90.00
_cell.angle_gamma   90.00
#
_symmetry.space_group_name_H-M   'P 1'
#
loop_
_entity.id
_entity.type
_entity.pdbx_description
1 polymer ?
#
loop_
_entity_poly.entity_id
_entity_poly.type
_entity_poly.pdbx_seq_one_letter_code
_entity_poly.pdbx_strand_id
1 'polypeptide(L)'
;MAYQWFNGFHALLFILMLVLSVGLGVAQHHHTHLRIWKSKGLNRLTDLTFSVVQGVPSFVFFPAHIGNHHKHSHGPEDNTRTYRFGGHHNHIVGFLLHPFQALTVLVPSMVSHIPYRAKKGDHWPWIEVVSIVIVSVALALIDLRLWLLFVALPQAHGFHWLLSSNYLQHAGARPSTGPESSEHKLYDASRNFTGLVNVVWLNIGYHTAHHFEPRGHWSDMPALHKQHVKNVPPWLVETSLLWYFVRTLLFQSSRRQRNFLEQSSR
;
A
#
# COMPACT_ATOMS: atom_id res chain seq x y z
N MET A 1 9.48 -12.75 -14.72
CA MET A 1 10.44 -13.43 -13.84
C MET A 1 11.01 -14.68 -14.51
N ALA A 2 10.26 -15.79 -14.60
CA ALA A 2 10.76 -17.08 -15.12
C ALA A 2 11.45 -17.01 -16.50
N TYR A 3 10.87 -16.31 -17.48
CA TYR A 3 11.51 -16.16 -18.79
C TYR A 3 12.94 -15.57 -18.69
N GLN A 4 13.10 -14.48 -17.93
CA GLN A 4 14.41 -13.83 -17.75
C GLN A 4 15.38 -14.65 -16.90
N TRP A 5 14.86 -15.52 -16.02
CA TRP A 5 15.68 -16.47 -15.27
C TRP A 5 16.44 -17.43 -16.20
N PHE A 6 15.77 -17.95 -17.22
CA PHE A 6 16.36 -18.93 -18.15
C PHE A 6 17.01 -18.32 -19.39
N ASN A 7 16.56 -17.14 -19.84
CA ASN A 7 17.00 -16.52 -21.10
C ASN A 7 17.90 -15.30 -20.89
N GLY A 8 18.17 -14.93 -19.65
CA GLY A 8 18.98 -13.76 -19.30
C GLY A 8 18.17 -12.47 -19.12
N PHE A 9 18.90 -11.41 -18.74
CA PHE A 9 18.32 -10.12 -18.39
C PHE A 9 17.86 -9.33 -19.63
N HIS A 10 16.63 -8.82 -19.58
CA HIS A 10 16.10 -7.90 -20.58
C HIS A 10 15.53 -6.66 -19.90
N ALA A 11 16.13 -5.50 -20.15
CA ALA A 11 15.79 -4.26 -19.45
C ALA A 11 14.30 -3.89 -19.51
N LEU A 12 13.64 -4.04 -20.67
CA LEU A 12 12.22 -3.73 -20.82
C LEU A 12 11.33 -4.68 -20.02
N LEU A 13 11.61 -5.99 -20.04
CA LEU A 13 10.87 -6.98 -19.24
C LEU A 13 11.12 -6.78 -17.75
N PHE A 14 12.32 -6.30 -17.38
CA PHE A 14 12.64 -5.95 -16.01
C PHE A 14 11.85 -4.73 -15.53
N ILE A 15 11.79 -3.65 -16.31
CA ILE A 15 10.97 -2.48 -16.02
C ILE A 15 9.49 -2.88 -15.89
N LEU A 16 8.97 -3.67 -16.82
CA LEU A 16 7.61 -4.18 -16.75
C LEU A 16 7.38 -4.98 -15.46
N MET A 17 8.34 -5.82 -15.07
CA MET A 17 8.28 -6.58 -13.82
C MET A 17 8.23 -5.68 -12.58
N LEU A 18 8.95 -4.56 -12.55
CA LEU A 18 8.87 -3.59 -11.45
C LEU A 18 7.51 -2.89 -11.39
N VAL A 19 6.92 -2.55 -12.53
CA VAL A 19 5.55 -1.98 -12.59
C VAL A 19 4.52 -3.01 -12.10
N LEU A 20 4.67 -4.27 -12.52
CA LEU A 20 3.80 -5.36 -12.12
C LEU A 20 4.00 -5.75 -10.64
N SER A 21 5.19 -5.57 -10.05
CA SER A 21 5.39 -5.87 -8.64
C SER A 21 4.56 -4.95 -7.73
N VAL A 22 4.39 -3.68 -8.11
CA VAL A 22 3.45 -2.77 -7.47
C VAL A 22 2.00 -3.20 -7.74
N GLY A 23 1.69 -3.55 -9.00
CA GLY A 23 0.34 -4.00 -9.39
C GLY A 23 -0.13 -5.26 -8.65
N LEU A 24 0.78 -6.19 -8.36
CA LEU A 24 0.50 -7.36 -7.53
C LEU A 24 0.13 -6.94 -6.11
N GLY A 25 0.87 -6.01 -5.50
CA GLY A 25 0.54 -5.46 -4.18
C GLY A 25 -0.86 -4.86 -4.14
N VAL A 26 -1.22 -4.12 -5.18
CA VAL A 26 -2.56 -3.54 -5.36
C VAL A 26 -3.63 -4.62 -5.55
N ALA A 27 -3.37 -5.65 -6.35
CA ALA A 27 -4.30 -6.75 -6.54
C ALA A 27 -4.53 -7.55 -5.24
N GLN A 28 -3.47 -7.78 -4.47
CA GLN A 28 -3.56 -8.44 -3.16
C GLN A 28 -4.32 -7.59 -2.13
N HIS A 29 -4.08 -6.27 -2.15
CA HIS A 29 -4.81 -5.31 -1.34
C HIS A 29 -6.32 -5.34 -1.64
N HIS A 30 -6.71 -5.25 -2.92
CA HIS A 30 -8.10 -5.41 -3.35
C HIS A 30 -8.68 -6.77 -2.95
N HIS A 31 -7.92 -7.86 -3.14
CA HIS A 31 -8.33 -9.21 -2.74
C HIS A 31 -8.60 -9.34 -1.24
N THR A 32 -7.86 -8.60 -0.41
CA THR A 32 -8.03 -8.61 1.04
C THR A 32 -9.37 -7.98 1.44
N HIS A 33 -9.74 -6.88 0.77
CA HIS A 33 -11.00 -6.19 1.02
C HIS A 33 -12.21 -6.93 0.46
N LEU A 34 -12.10 -7.38 -0.79
CA LEU A 34 -13.11 -8.13 -1.50
C LEU A 34 -12.50 -9.39 -2.12
N ARG A 35 -12.89 -10.55 -1.58
CA ARG A 35 -12.42 -11.85 -2.05
C ARG A 35 -12.81 -12.05 -3.52
N ILE A 36 -11.82 -12.38 -4.35
CA ILE A 36 -12.00 -12.62 -5.80
C ILE A 36 -12.96 -13.79 -6.05
N TRP A 37 -12.89 -14.83 -5.23
CA TRP A 37 -13.68 -16.04 -5.40
C TRP A 37 -14.75 -16.17 -4.33
N LYS A 38 -15.87 -16.82 -4.67
CA LYS A 38 -16.83 -17.29 -3.66
C LYS A 38 -16.28 -18.50 -2.87
N SER A 39 -15.41 -19.31 -3.51
CA SER A 39 -14.81 -20.48 -2.89
C SER A 39 -13.69 -20.12 -1.92
N LYS A 40 -13.77 -20.62 -0.68
CA LYS A 40 -12.71 -20.49 0.34
C LYS A 40 -11.39 -21.10 -0.12
N GLY A 41 -11.44 -22.23 -0.85
CA GLY A 41 -10.25 -22.91 -1.35
C GLY A 41 -9.51 -22.09 -2.40
N LEU A 42 -10.24 -21.52 -3.37
CA LEU A 42 -9.64 -20.67 -4.40
C LEU A 42 -9.08 -19.36 -3.82
N ASN A 43 -9.73 -18.77 -2.82
CA ASN A 43 -9.18 -17.61 -2.11
C ASN A 43 -7.90 -17.96 -1.36
N ARG A 44 -7.85 -19.11 -0.68
CA ARG A 44 -6.61 -19.59 -0.05
C ARG A 44 -5.49 -19.81 -1.06
N LEU A 45 -5.79 -20.44 -2.19
CA LEU A 45 -4.78 -20.60 -3.26
C LEU A 45 -4.29 -19.24 -3.75
N THR A 46 -5.19 -18.28 -3.95
CA THR A 46 -4.86 -16.91 -4.36
C THR A 46 -4.00 -16.19 -3.32
N ASP A 47 -4.35 -16.29 -2.04
CA ASP A 47 -3.57 -15.77 -0.91
C ASP A 47 -2.15 -16.34 -0.94
N LEU A 48 -2.00 -17.66 -1.08
CA LEU A 48 -0.69 -18.32 -1.14
C LEU A 48 0.14 -17.87 -2.36
N THR A 49 -0.49 -17.76 -3.53
CA THR A 49 0.18 -17.30 -4.74
C THR A 49 0.69 -15.86 -4.58
N PHE A 50 -0.15 -14.95 -4.07
CA PHE A 50 0.30 -13.58 -3.80
C PHE A 50 1.46 -13.56 -2.79
N SER A 51 1.32 -14.33 -1.72
CA SER A 51 2.33 -14.41 -0.66
C SER A 51 3.69 -14.86 -1.17
N VAL A 52 3.74 -15.95 -1.94
CA VAL A 52 4.99 -16.46 -2.52
C VAL A 52 5.58 -15.48 -3.54
N VAL A 53 4.76 -14.91 -4.41
CA VAL A 53 5.25 -14.01 -5.48
C VAL A 53 5.72 -12.67 -4.92
N GLN A 54 5.07 -12.13 -3.89
CA GLN A 54 5.44 -10.84 -3.27
C GLN A 54 6.41 -10.98 -2.09
N GLY A 55 6.58 -12.17 -1.53
CA GLY A 55 7.42 -12.39 -0.35
C GLY A 55 6.78 -11.89 0.95
N VAL A 56 5.48 -11.59 0.95
CA VAL A 56 4.76 -11.03 2.11
C VAL A 56 3.45 -11.79 2.31
N PRO A 57 3.24 -12.43 3.50
CA PRO A 57 2.02 -13.18 3.77
C PRO A 57 0.76 -12.32 3.66
N SER A 58 -0.32 -12.84 3.07
CA SER A 58 -1.57 -12.10 2.87
C SER A 58 -2.25 -11.69 4.18
N PHE A 59 -2.07 -12.49 5.23
CA PHE A 59 -2.76 -12.21 6.49
C PHE A 59 -2.35 -10.86 7.11
N VAL A 60 -1.19 -10.31 6.74
CA VAL A 60 -0.65 -9.10 7.37
C VAL A 60 -1.54 -7.87 7.15
N PHE A 61 -2.33 -7.86 6.07
CA PHE A 61 -3.29 -6.79 5.80
C PHE A 61 -4.45 -6.77 6.80
N PHE A 62 -4.83 -7.89 7.42
CA PHE A 62 -5.95 -7.90 8.38
C PHE A 62 -5.68 -7.10 9.65
N PRO A 63 -4.59 -7.34 10.42
CA PRO A 63 -4.34 -6.57 11.63
C PRO A 63 -3.89 -5.13 11.33
N ALA A 64 -3.11 -4.92 10.26
CA ALA A 64 -2.50 -3.63 9.98
C ALA A 64 -3.40 -2.70 9.16
N HIS A 65 -3.99 -3.22 8.08
CA HIS A 65 -4.66 -2.38 7.11
C HIS A 65 -6.17 -2.30 7.37
N ILE A 66 -6.86 -3.45 7.45
CA ILE A 66 -8.31 -3.47 7.71
C ILE A 66 -8.61 -3.13 9.18
N GLY A 67 -7.96 -3.83 10.11
CA GLY A 67 -8.23 -3.74 11.53
C GLY A 67 -7.69 -2.48 12.21
N ASN A 68 -6.84 -1.70 11.53
CA ASN A 68 -6.23 -0.49 12.08
C ASN A 68 -6.30 0.69 11.11
N HIS A 69 -5.60 0.66 9.97
CA HIS A 69 -5.54 1.80 9.06
C HIS A 69 -6.92 2.27 8.55
N HIS A 70 -7.76 1.39 7.99
CA HIS A 70 -9.10 1.77 7.55
C HIS A 70 -10.00 2.17 8.71
N LYS A 71 -9.93 1.40 9.81
CA LYS A 71 -10.75 1.64 11.01
C LYS A 71 -10.51 3.03 11.59
N HIS A 72 -9.26 3.49 11.59
CA HIS A 72 -8.88 4.75 12.21
C HIS A 72 -8.59 5.87 11.20
N SER A 73 -8.51 5.56 9.89
CA SER A 73 -8.50 6.51 8.77
C SER A 73 -7.54 7.68 8.96
N HIS A 74 -6.26 7.41 9.24
CA HIS A 74 -5.25 8.45 9.53
C HIS A 74 -5.47 9.22 10.85
N GLY A 75 -6.37 8.76 11.72
CA GLY A 75 -6.56 9.27 13.07
C GLY A 75 -5.46 8.85 14.06
N PRO A 76 -5.49 9.33 15.31
CA PRO A 76 -4.45 9.09 16.32
C PRO A 76 -4.19 7.62 16.66
N GLU A 77 -5.15 6.73 16.42
CA GLU A 77 -5.04 5.30 16.67
C GLU A 77 -4.57 4.51 15.44
N ASP A 78 -4.45 5.12 14.26
CA ASP A 78 -3.83 4.49 13.09
C ASP A 78 -2.31 4.39 13.32
N ASN A 79 -1.80 3.17 13.47
CA ASN A 79 -0.38 2.91 13.73
C ASN A 79 0.49 3.35 12.57
N THR A 80 -0.07 3.37 11.35
CA THR A 80 0.62 3.70 10.11
C THR A 80 0.37 5.13 9.63
N ARG A 81 -0.33 5.96 10.43
CA ARG A 81 -0.49 7.38 10.13
C ARG A 81 0.87 8.05 9.95
N THR A 82 1.03 8.80 8.87
CA THR A 82 2.33 9.36 8.47
C THR A 82 2.88 10.33 9.52
N TYR A 83 2.03 11.12 10.18
CA TYR A 83 2.47 12.12 11.15
C TYR A 83 3.00 11.55 12.46
N ARG A 84 2.85 10.24 12.69
CA ARG A 84 3.51 9.54 13.79
C ARG A 84 5.03 9.64 13.69
N PHE A 85 5.58 9.79 12.48
CA PHE A 85 7.00 9.67 12.19
C PHE A 85 7.69 11.03 11.98
N GLY A 86 7.38 12.00 12.84
CA GLY A 86 7.99 13.33 12.79
C GLY A 86 7.04 14.46 12.37
N GLY A 87 5.73 14.29 12.55
CA GLY A 87 4.73 15.33 12.33
C GLY A 87 4.20 15.40 10.90
N HIS A 88 3.45 16.46 10.58
CA HIS A 88 2.78 16.61 9.30
C HIS A 88 3.73 17.06 8.19
N HIS A 89 4.48 16.10 7.64
CA HIS A 89 5.44 16.35 6.58
C HIS A 89 5.07 15.68 5.26
N ASN A 90 5.50 16.29 4.15
CA ASN A 90 5.24 15.81 2.78
C ASN A 90 6.42 16.12 1.85
N HIS A 91 7.49 15.32 1.93
CA HIS A 91 8.75 15.50 1.19
C HIS A 91 9.46 14.16 0.93
N ILE A 92 10.48 14.17 0.06
CA ILE A 92 11.17 12.94 -0.37
C ILE A 92 11.77 12.11 0.77
N VAL A 93 12.39 12.74 1.77
CA VAL A 93 12.97 12.00 2.90
C VAL A 93 11.90 11.22 3.66
N GLY A 94 10.70 11.80 3.85
CA GLY A 94 9.58 11.11 4.47
C GLY A 94 9.10 9.94 3.62
N PHE A 95 8.95 10.15 2.31
CA PHE A 95 8.57 9.08 1.38
C PHE A 95 9.53 7.88 1.39
N LEU A 96 10.85 8.15 1.42
CA LEU A 96 11.89 7.12 1.42
C LEU A 96 12.01 6.39 2.76
N LEU A 97 11.82 7.09 3.88
CA LEU A 97 11.95 6.51 5.22
C LEU A 97 10.67 5.85 5.72
N HIS A 98 9.49 6.27 5.26
CA HIS A 98 8.20 5.81 5.79
C HIS A 98 8.04 4.29 5.76
N PRO A 99 8.43 3.54 4.71
CA PRO A 99 8.37 2.07 4.75
C PRO A 99 9.14 1.48 5.94
N PHE A 100 10.37 1.94 6.18
CA PHE A 100 11.21 1.45 7.27
C PHE A 100 10.65 1.86 8.64
N GLN A 101 10.11 3.08 8.75
CA GLN A 101 9.46 3.56 9.96
C GLN A 101 8.17 2.78 10.26
N ALA A 102 7.32 2.55 9.24
CA ALA A 102 6.10 1.77 9.36
C ALA A 102 6.39 0.32 9.77
N LEU A 103 7.49 -0.28 9.29
CA LEU A 103 7.90 -1.63 9.71
C LEU A 103 8.10 -1.76 11.22
N THR A 104 8.56 -0.70 11.91
CA THR A 104 8.78 -0.72 13.38
C THR A 104 7.49 -0.97 14.18
N VAL A 105 6.34 -0.61 13.61
CA VAL A 105 5.02 -0.81 14.24
C VAL A 105 4.25 -1.99 13.62
N LEU A 106 4.47 -2.23 12.33
CA LEU A 106 3.78 -3.28 11.57
C LEU A 106 4.29 -4.68 11.93
N VAL A 107 5.61 -4.88 11.99
CA VAL A 107 6.18 -6.21 12.24
C VAL A 107 5.74 -6.77 13.60
N PRO A 108 5.78 -6.02 14.72
CA PRO A 108 5.27 -6.52 16.00
C PRO A 108 3.78 -6.89 15.97
N SER A 109 2.96 -6.10 15.27
CA SER A 109 1.53 -6.38 15.10
C SER A 109 1.30 -7.67 14.29
N MET A 110 2.06 -7.87 13.22
CA MET A 110 1.96 -9.06 12.37
C MET A 110 2.42 -10.32 13.12
N VAL A 111 3.57 -10.27 13.79
CA VAL A 111 4.13 -11.41 14.55
C VAL A 111 3.21 -11.84 15.69
N SER A 112 2.62 -10.89 16.42
CA SER A 112 1.67 -11.21 17.50
C SER A 112 0.34 -11.76 16.98
N HIS A 113 -0.04 -11.46 15.74
CA HIS A 113 -1.29 -11.95 15.14
C HIS A 113 -1.23 -13.43 14.71
N ILE A 114 -0.05 -13.95 14.37
CA ILE A 114 0.13 -15.37 14.00
C ILE A 114 -0.32 -16.33 15.11
N PRO A 115 0.22 -16.27 16.35
CA PRO A 115 -0.20 -17.18 17.42
C PRO A 115 -1.65 -16.95 17.84
N TYR A 116 -2.17 -15.72 17.72
CA TYR A 116 -3.58 -15.42 17.95
C TYR A 116 -4.50 -16.20 17.01
N ARG A 117 -4.18 -16.25 15.71
CA ARG A 117 -4.95 -17.05 14.72
C ARG A 117 -4.79 -18.55 14.95
N ALA A 118 -3.56 -19.01 15.26
CA ALA A 118 -3.31 -20.41 15.54
C ALA A 118 -4.12 -20.91 16.75
N LYS A 119 -4.24 -20.12 17.83
CA LYS A 119 -5.11 -20.45 18.99
C LYS A 119 -6.58 -20.61 18.63
N LYS A 120 -7.03 -20.02 17.51
CA LYS A 120 -8.39 -20.16 16.96
C LYS A 120 -8.51 -21.29 15.92
N GLY A 121 -7.50 -22.16 15.82
CA GLY A 121 -7.46 -23.28 14.87
C GLY A 121 -7.10 -22.88 13.44
N ASP A 122 -6.61 -21.65 13.21
CA ASP A 122 -6.26 -21.17 11.89
C ASP A 122 -4.74 -21.04 11.70
N HIS A 123 -4.17 -22.07 11.10
CA HIS A 123 -2.73 -22.19 10.84
C HIS A 123 -2.32 -21.68 9.45
N TRP A 124 -3.25 -21.11 8.68
CA TRP A 124 -2.97 -20.61 7.34
C TRP A 124 -1.79 -19.61 7.26
N PRO A 125 -1.63 -18.66 8.21
CA PRO A 125 -0.46 -17.77 8.23
C PRO A 125 0.89 -18.51 8.20
N TRP A 126 1.00 -19.65 8.89
CA TRP A 126 2.23 -20.44 8.89
C TRP A 126 2.50 -21.10 7.54
N ILE A 127 1.45 -21.58 6.87
CA ILE A 127 1.57 -22.17 5.54
C ILE A 127 2.13 -21.13 4.55
N GLU A 128 1.62 -19.89 4.60
CA GLU A 128 2.13 -18.81 3.75
C GLU A 128 3.59 -18.45 4.06
N VAL A 129 3.93 -18.25 5.34
CA VAL A 129 5.30 -17.91 5.77
C VAL A 129 6.29 -19.02 5.38
N VAL A 130 5.97 -20.28 5.67
CA VAL A 130 6.83 -21.42 5.34
C VAL A 130 6.98 -21.56 3.84
N SER A 131 5.91 -21.35 3.06
CA SER A 131 5.98 -21.44 1.59
C SER A 131 6.85 -20.34 0.99
N ILE A 132 6.76 -19.11 1.50
CA ILE A 132 7.66 -18.01 1.11
C ILE A 132 9.12 -18.40 1.36
N VAL A 133 9.43 -18.88 2.57
CA VAL A 133 10.79 -19.27 2.95
C VAL A 133 11.30 -20.40 2.07
N ILE A 134 10.52 -21.48 1.89
CA ILE A 134 10.92 -22.63 1.07
C ILE A 134 11.21 -22.21 -0.37
N VAL A 135 10.29 -21.47 -1.01
CA VAL A 135 10.46 -21.05 -2.41
C VAL A 135 11.63 -20.10 -2.54
N SER A 136 11.76 -19.11 -1.64
CA SER A 136 12.84 -18.14 -1.67
C SER A 136 14.20 -18.80 -1.48
N VAL A 137 14.35 -19.69 -0.48
CA VAL A 137 15.59 -20.41 -0.21
C VAL A 137 15.93 -21.34 -1.38
N ALA A 138 14.96 -22.09 -1.91
CA ALA A 138 15.19 -22.97 -3.05
C ALA A 138 15.73 -22.19 -4.27
N LEU A 139 15.11 -21.06 -4.62
CA LEU A 139 15.58 -20.22 -5.74
C LEU A 139 16.95 -19.60 -5.47
N ALA A 140 17.23 -19.17 -4.24
CA ALA A 140 18.53 -18.63 -3.86
C ALA A 140 19.65 -19.69 -3.89
N LEU A 141 19.33 -20.94 -3.55
CA LEU A 141 20.27 -22.07 -3.64
C LEU A 141 20.53 -22.51 -5.10
N ILE A 142 19.57 -22.32 -5.99
CA ILE A 142 19.76 -22.57 -7.44
C ILE A 142 20.70 -21.52 -8.03
N ASP A 143 20.41 -20.23 -7.82
CA ASP A 143 21.29 -19.14 -8.22
C ASP A 143 20.99 -17.88 -7.39
N LEU A 144 21.90 -17.54 -6.47
CA LEU A 144 21.75 -16.39 -5.58
C LEU A 144 21.69 -15.06 -6.34
N ARG A 145 22.45 -14.92 -7.44
CA ARG A 145 22.52 -13.67 -8.21
C ARG A 145 21.20 -13.45 -8.95
N LEU A 146 20.67 -14.48 -9.61
CA LEU A 146 19.37 -14.41 -10.27
C LEU A 146 18.23 -14.24 -9.27
N TRP A 147 18.32 -14.88 -8.10
CA TRP A 147 17.37 -14.65 -7.02
C TRP A 147 17.38 -13.21 -6.53
N LEU A 148 18.55 -12.63 -6.25
CA LEU A 148 18.67 -11.23 -5.84
C LEU A 148 18.05 -10.29 -6.89
N LEU A 149 18.34 -10.51 -8.17
CA LEU A 149 17.93 -9.64 -9.25
C LEU A 149 16.44 -9.80 -9.61
N PHE A 150 15.96 -11.03 -9.77
CA PHE A 150 14.63 -11.31 -10.32
C PHE A 150 13.56 -11.63 -9.28
N VAL A 151 13.95 -11.94 -8.02
CA VAL A 151 13.00 -12.27 -6.94
C VAL A 151 13.07 -11.20 -5.86
N ALA A 152 14.21 -11.07 -5.17
CA ALA A 152 14.33 -10.22 -3.99
C ALA A 152 14.14 -8.73 -4.32
N LEU A 153 14.78 -8.24 -5.39
CA LEU A 153 14.67 -6.83 -5.77
C LEU A 153 13.24 -6.43 -6.19
N PRO A 154 12.53 -7.15 -7.09
CA PRO A 154 11.16 -6.79 -7.44
C PRO A 154 10.18 -6.91 -6.26
N GLN A 155 10.38 -7.88 -5.36
CA GLN A 155 9.61 -8.01 -4.13
C GLN A 155 9.85 -6.82 -3.19
N ALA A 156 11.12 -6.47 -2.93
CA ALA A 156 11.48 -5.30 -2.13
C ALA A 156 10.95 -4.00 -2.74
N HIS A 157 11.00 -3.86 -4.06
CA HIS A 157 10.43 -2.73 -4.79
C HIS A 157 8.91 -2.63 -4.60
N GLY A 158 8.19 -3.73 -4.81
CA GLY A 158 6.73 -3.78 -4.64
C GLY A 158 6.32 -3.49 -3.20
N PHE A 159 7.04 -4.08 -2.24
CA PHE A 159 6.80 -3.87 -0.81
C PHE A 159 7.07 -2.43 -0.37
N HIS A 160 8.18 -1.84 -0.82
CA HIS A 160 8.46 -0.43 -0.57
C HIS A 160 7.34 0.45 -1.11
N TRP A 161 6.91 0.24 -2.36
CA TRP A 161 5.80 0.99 -2.95
C TRP A 161 4.47 0.79 -2.22
N LEU A 162 4.16 -0.41 -1.75
CA LEU A 162 2.97 -0.70 -0.95
C LEU A 162 2.90 0.14 0.34
N LEU A 163 4.04 0.27 1.03
CA LEU A 163 4.10 1.08 2.26
C LEU A 163 4.23 2.58 1.95
N SER A 164 5.01 2.95 0.94
CA SER A 164 5.18 4.35 0.54
C SER A 164 3.94 4.94 -0.13
N SER A 165 3.05 4.14 -0.72
CA SER A 165 1.78 4.65 -1.25
C SER A 165 0.89 5.19 -0.14
N ASN A 166 0.89 4.56 1.04
CA ASN A 166 0.26 5.13 2.24
C ASN A 166 0.83 6.52 2.55
N TYR A 167 2.15 6.71 2.45
CA TYR A 167 2.75 8.04 2.59
C TYR A 167 2.27 9.02 1.50
N LEU A 168 2.32 8.64 0.22
CA LEU A 168 1.87 9.50 -0.89
C LEU A 168 0.41 9.92 -0.76
N GLN A 169 -0.43 9.03 -0.26
CA GLN A 169 -1.86 9.22 -0.14
C GLN A 169 -2.28 9.91 1.16
N HIS A 170 -1.47 9.90 2.21
CA HIS A 170 -1.86 10.49 3.50
C HIS A 170 -0.95 11.61 4.01
N ALA A 171 0.29 11.73 3.51
CA ALA A 171 1.21 12.76 3.95
C ALA A 171 0.63 14.17 3.77
N GLY A 172 0.61 14.92 4.86
CA GLY A 172 0.04 16.27 4.94
C GLY A 172 -1.48 16.35 4.96
N ALA A 173 -2.20 15.23 4.85
CA ALA A 173 -3.64 15.17 5.01
C ALA A 173 -4.04 15.38 6.49
N ARG A 174 -5.27 15.82 6.74
CA ARG A 174 -5.76 16.06 8.10
C ARG A 174 -6.20 14.75 8.76
N PRO A 175 -5.94 14.50 10.05
CA PRO A 175 -6.47 13.31 10.71
C PRO A 175 -8.01 13.24 10.65
N SER A 176 -8.59 12.05 10.48
CA SER A 176 -10.06 11.90 10.42
C SER A 176 -10.75 12.04 11.78
N THR A 177 -10.01 11.88 12.88
CA THR A 177 -10.48 11.96 14.26
C THR A 177 -9.44 12.66 15.14
N GLY A 178 -9.83 13.00 16.37
CA GLY A 178 -8.95 13.64 17.35
C GLY A 178 -8.86 15.17 17.21
N PRO A 179 -7.95 15.81 17.97
CA PRO A 179 -7.95 17.28 18.14
C PRO A 179 -7.70 18.07 16.85
N GLU A 180 -7.00 17.49 15.88
CA GLU A 180 -6.69 18.13 14.60
C GLU A 180 -7.71 17.82 13.51
N SER A 181 -8.71 16.97 13.79
CA SER A 181 -9.73 16.60 12.79
C SER A 181 -10.68 17.74 12.47
N SER A 182 -11.32 17.68 11.30
CA SER A 182 -12.33 18.66 10.90
C SER A 182 -13.66 18.39 11.63
N GLU A 183 -14.41 19.44 11.99
CA GLU A 183 -15.71 19.37 12.71
C GLU A 183 -16.88 18.77 11.88
N HIS A 184 -16.58 17.92 10.90
CA HIS A 184 -17.51 17.24 9.99
C HIS A 184 -17.92 18.06 8.76
N LYS A 185 -17.28 17.78 7.62
CA LYS A 185 -17.85 17.89 6.25
C LYS A 185 -16.87 17.50 5.16
N LEU A 186 -15.57 17.64 5.39
CA LEU A 186 -14.55 17.38 4.37
C LEU A 186 -13.98 15.96 4.49
N TYR A 187 -13.74 15.35 3.35
CA TYR A 187 -13.02 14.09 3.21
C TYR A 187 -11.55 14.39 2.95
N ASP A 188 -10.85 14.82 4.00
CA ASP A 188 -9.50 15.39 3.91
C ASP A 188 -8.42 14.56 4.61
N ALA A 189 -8.75 13.31 4.97
CA ALA A 189 -7.81 12.34 5.55
C ALA A 189 -6.94 11.63 4.52
N SER A 190 -7.18 11.83 3.24
CA SER A 190 -6.40 11.22 2.16
C SER A 190 -6.40 12.04 0.87
N ARG A 191 -5.43 11.74 0.02
CA ARG A 191 -5.18 12.29 -1.32
C ARG A 191 -5.49 11.25 -2.38
N ASN A 192 -6.05 11.72 -3.49
CA ASN A 192 -6.42 10.93 -4.65
C ASN A 192 -5.46 11.22 -5.82
N PHE A 193 -5.24 10.21 -6.64
CA PHE A 193 -4.53 10.30 -7.92
C PHE A 193 -5.46 9.81 -9.03
N THR A 194 -5.91 10.68 -9.94
CA THR A 194 -7.04 10.38 -10.85
C THR A 194 -6.64 9.96 -12.27
N GLY A 195 -5.38 10.13 -12.67
CA GLY A 195 -4.89 9.85 -14.02
C GLY A 195 -4.41 8.41 -14.26
N LEU A 196 -3.30 8.27 -15.01
CA LEU A 196 -2.80 6.99 -15.54
C LEU A 196 -2.58 5.88 -14.50
N VAL A 197 -2.33 6.26 -13.24
CA VAL A 197 -2.20 5.31 -12.12
C VAL A 197 -3.38 4.32 -12.05
N ASN A 198 -4.58 4.78 -12.41
CA ASN A 198 -5.81 4.00 -12.33
C ASN A 198 -5.96 2.99 -13.47
N VAL A 199 -5.32 3.25 -14.61
CA VAL A 199 -5.23 2.31 -15.73
C VAL A 199 -4.22 1.20 -15.41
N VAL A 200 -3.08 1.58 -14.81
CA VAL A 200 -1.97 0.66 -14.55
C VAL A 200 -2.21 -0.20 -13.30
N TRP A 201 -2.78 0.39 -12.24
CA TRP A 201 -2.93 -0.24 -10.93
C TRP A 201 -4.38 -0.24 -10.45
N LEU A 202 -5.28 -0.78 -11.28
CA LEU A 202 -6.62 -1.19 -10.87
C LEU A 202 -7.38 -0.11 -10.06
N ASN A 203 -7.43 1.12 -10.57
CA ASN A 203 -8.14 2.23 -9.96
C ASN A 203 -7.77 2.57 -8.48
N ILE A 204 -6.59 2.14 -8.00
CA ILE A 204 -6.16 2.34 -6.60
C ILE A 204 -5.94 3.82 -6.24
N GLY A 205 -5.79 4.69 -7.23
CA GLY A 205 -5.57 6.11 -7.02
C GLY A 205 -6.79 6.84 -6.45
N TYR A 206 -8.00 6.29 -6.56
CA TYR A 206 -9.22 6.83 -5.95
C TYR A 206 -9.32 6.50 -4.45
N HIS A 207 -8.29 6.89 -3.69
CA HIS A 207 -8.07 6.43 -2.32
C HIS A 207 -9.15 6.86 -1.34
N THR A 208 -9.72 8.06 -1.49
CA THR A 208 -10.81 8.48 -0.61
C THR A 208 -12.03 7.59 -0.80
N ALA A 209 -12.42 7.30 -2.05
CA ALA A 209 -13.53 6.39 -2.32
C ALA A 209 -13.25 5.00 -1.78
N HIS A 210 -12.00 4.52 -1.90
CA HIS A 210 -11.58 3.26 -1.32
C HIS A 210 -11.70 3.23 0.22
N HIS A 211 -11.41 4.34 0.92
CA HIS A 211 -11.59 4.41 2.38
C HIS A 211 -13.06 4.36 2.81
N PHE A 212 -13.96 5.00 2.06
CA PHE A 212 -15.40 4.97 2.35
C PHE A 212 -16.07 3.65 1.95
N GLU A 213 -15.66 3.07 0.83
CA GLU A 213 -16.25 1.87 0.26
C GLU A 213 -15.15 0.79 0.06
N PRO A 214 -14.51 0.32 1.14
CA PRO A 214 -13.34 -0.56 1.04
C PRO A 214 -13.67 -1.88 0.35
N ARG A 215 -14.91 -2.36 0.49
CA ARG A 215 -15.39 -3.61 -0.12
C ARG A 215 -15.94 -3.44 -1.54
N GLY A 216 -15.93 -2.22 -2.10
CA GLY A 216 -16.30 -1.98 -3.49
C GLY A 216 -15.33 -2.65 -4.45
N HIS A 217 -15.83 -3.15 -5.59
CA HIS A 217 -14.93 -3.72 -6.60
C HIS A 217 -14.09 -2.59 -7.23
N TRP A 218 -12.83 -2.89 -7.54
CA TRP A 218 -11.90 -1.88 -8.05
C TRP A 218 -12.38 -1.23 -9.36
N SER A 219 -13.17 -1.93 -10.18
CA SER A 219 -13.78 -1.37 -11.40
C SER A 219 -14.80 -0.25 -11.12
N ASP A 220 -15.39 -0.25 -9.93
CA ASP A 220 -16.48 0.66 -9.55
C ASP A 220 -15.95 1.94 -8.88
N MET A 221 -14.68 1.92 -8.49
CA MET A 221 -13.97 3.06 -7.87
C MET A 221 -14.10 4.38 -8.64
N PRO A 222 -14.09 4.44 -9.99
CA PRO A 222 -14.35 5.69 -10.71
C PRO A 222 -15.74 6.27 -10.45
N ALA A 223 -16.77 5.42 -10.34
CA ALA A 223 -18.13 5.85 -10.05
C ALA A 223 -18.26 6.31 -8.59
N LEU A 224 -17.69 5.54 -7.66
CA LEU A 224 -17.66 5.90 -6.24
C LEU A 224 -16.87 7.19 -6.00
N HIS A 225 -15.74 7.38 -6.68
CA HIS A 225 -14.98 8.64 -6.62
C HIS A 225 -15.83 9.85 -7.00
N LYS A 226 -16.62 9.77 -8.07
CA LYS A 226 -17.53 10.87 -8.46
C LYS A 226 -18.53 11.21 -7.35
N GLN A 227 -18.96 10.23 -6.54
CA GLN A 227 -19.89 10.47 -5.44
C GLN A 227 -19.21 11.19 -4.25
N HIS A 228 -17.96 10.85 -3.95
CA HIS A 228 -17.25 11.37 -2.78
C HIS A 228 -16.40 12.62 -3.06
N VAL A 229 -15.89 12.82 -4.27
CA VAL A 229 -14.92 13.88 -4.61
C VAL A 229 -15.43 15.29 -4.34
N LYS A 230 -16.76 15.50 -4.39
CA LYS A 230 -17.40 16.78 -4.04
C LYS A 230 -17.13 17.25 -2.60
N ASN A 231 -16.79 16.33 -1.70
CA ASN A 231 -16.44 16.61 -0.32
C ASN A 231 -14.92 16.58 -0.08
N VAL A 232 -14.11 16.28 -1.12
CA VAL A 232 -12.64 16.24 -1.02
C VAL A 232 -12.09 17.62 -1.38
N PRO A 233 -11.24 18.23 -0.53
CA PRO A 233 -10.55 19.46 -0.89
C PRO A 233 -9.77 19.35 -2.22
N PRO A 234 -9.86 20.34 -3.13
CA PRO A 234 -9.22 20.23 -4.45
C PRO A 234 -7.71 19.97 -4.42
N TRP A 235 -7.01 20.45 -3.39
CA TRP A 235 -5.56 20.23 -3.24
C TRP A 235 -5.18 18.80 -2.87
N LEU A 236 -6.16 17.96 -2.48
CA LEU A 236 -6.03 16.52 -2.25
C LEU A 236 -6.48 15.70 -3.47
N VAL A 237 -6.78 16.33 -4.61
CA VAL A 237 -7.10 15.65 -5.86
C VAL A 237 -6.01 15.97 -6.88
N GLU A 238 -5.09 15.04 -7.07
CA GLU A 238 -3.99 15.17 -8.04
C GLU A 238 -4.31 14.35 -9.29
N THR A 239 -4.05 14.90 -10.48
CA THR A 239 -4.24 14.12 -11.71
C THR A 239 -3.10 13.14 -11.93
N SER A 240 -1.84 13.57 -11.75
CA SER A 240 -0.66 12.77 -12.10
C SER A 240 0.19 12.48 -10.87
N LEU A 241 0.31 11.20 -10.54
CA LEU A 241 1.21 10.73 -9.48
C LEU A 241 2.67 11.09 -9.77
N LEU A 242 3.11 10.92 -11.02
CA LEU A 242 4.48 11.25 -11.42
C LEU A 242 4.77 12.75 -11.26
N TRP A 243 3.86 13.61 -11.72
CA TRP A 243 4.03 15.04 -11.59
C TRP A 243 3.99 15.48 -10.12
N TYR A 244 3.08 14.91 -9.33
CA TYR A 244 3.05 15.13 -7.89
C TYR A 244 4.38 14.73 -7.24
N PHE A 245 4.91 13.56 -7.57
CA PHE A 245 6.19 13.09 -7.03
C PHE A 245 7.33 14.07 -7.33
N VAL A 246 7.46 14.47 -8.59
CA VAL A 246 8.51 15.41 -9.02
C VAL A 246 8.33 16.78 -8.35
N ARG A 247 7.13 17.36 -8.44
CA ARG A 247 6.85 18.71 -7.93
C ARG A 247 6.90 18.79 -6.41
N THR A 248 6.34 17.81 -5.71
CA THR A 248 6.15 17.85 -4.26
C THR A 248 7.25 17.16 -3.47
N LEU A 249 7.80 16.05 -3.97
CA LEU A 249 8.84 15.34 -3.22
C LEU A 249 10.24 15.80 -3.61
N LEU A 250 10.52 16.04 -4.90
CA LEU A 250 11.87 16.41 -5.35
C LEU A 250 12.15 17.92 -5.28
N PHE A 251 11.19 18.76 -5.69
CA PHE A 251 11.43 20.20 -5.86
C PHE A 251 10.80 21.11 -4.78
N GLN A 252 9.97 20.57 -3.89
CA GLN A 252 9.31 21.38 -2.88
C GLN A 252 10.24 21.65 -1.69
N SER A 253 10.46 22.93 -1.39
CA SER A 253 11.20 23.32 -0.19
C SER A 253 10.43 22.91 1.07
N SER A 254 11.16 22.50 2.11
CA SER A 254 10.62 22.20 3.44
C SER A 254 9.89 23.37 4.10
N ARG A 255 10.04 24.60 3.61
CA ARG A 255 9.36 25.82 4.10
C ARG A 255 7.99 26.09 3.46
N ARG A 256 7.56 25.31 2.46
CA ARG A 256 6.27 25.44 1.77
C ARG A 256 5.66 24.07 1.59
N GLN A 257 5.41 23.34 2.68
CA GLN A 257 4.92 21.96 2.61
C GLN A 257 3.41 21.92 2.34
N ARG A 258 2.98 21.04 1.45
CA ARG A 258 1.55 20.87 1.15
C ARG A 258 0.94 19.95 2.21
N ASN A 259 0.62 20.56 3.35
CA ASN A 259 -0.13 19.97 4.44
C ASN A 259 -1.35 20.84 4.80
N PHE A 260 -2.30 20.27 5.55
CA PHE A 260 -3.53 20.95 5.91
C PHE A 260 -3.31 22.19 6.80
N LEU A 261 -2.22 22.23 7.57
CA LEU A 261 -1.88 23.37 8.44
C LEU A 261 -1.59 24.63 7.60
N GLU A 262 -0.83 24.49 6.50
CA GLU A 262 -0.55 25.58 5.57
C GLU A 262 -1.76 25.95 4.69
N GLN A 263 -2.73 25.04 4.51
CA GLN A 263 -3.96 25.34 3.78
C GLN A 263 -4.99 26.07 4.66
N SER A 264 -5.01 25.85 5.98
CA SER A 264 -5.92 26.53 6.90
C SER A 264 -5.52 27.98 7.23
N SER A 265 -4.30 28.40 6.88
CA SER A 265 -3.81 29.77 7.11
C SER A 265 -4.02 30.70 5.90
N ARG A 266 -4.69 30.24 4.84
CA ARG A 266 -5.06 30.99 3.64
C ARG A 266 -6.56 31.09 3.52
#